data_AF-A0A1I0DRB8-F1
#
_entry.id   AF-A0A1I0DRB8-F1
#
_cell.length_a   1.000
_cell.length_b   1.000
_cell.length_c   1.000
_cell.angle_alpha   90.00
_cell.angle_beta   90.00
_cell.angle_gamma   90.00
#
_symmetry.space_group_name_H-M   'P 1'
#
loop_
_entity.id
_entity.type
_entity.pdbx_description
1 polymer ?
#
loop_
_entity_poly.entity_id
_entity_poly.type
_entity_poly.pdbx_seq_one_letter_code
_entity_poly.pdbx_strand_id
1 'polypeptide(L)' 'MSNKLELMLILIIFCTITGCAALVGAGAAGGAYEYQNKRQLDELEREFSDGIISREEYLKRKKQINEGSVIY' A
#
# COMPACT_ATOMS: atom_id res chain seq x y z
N MET A 1 -20.28 -41.94 -14.14
CA MET A 1 -20.66 -40.52 -13.95
C MET A 1 -19.57 -39.82 -13.14
N SER A 2 -18.33 -39.74 -13.63
CA SER A 2 -17.19 -39.28 -12.80
C SER A 2 -16.54 -38.00 -13.35
N ASN A 3 -16.61 -37.81 -14.67
CA ASN A 3 -15.86 -36.77 -15.39
C ASN A 3 -16.40 -35.36 -15.12
N LYS A 4 -17.72 -35.24 -14.90
CA LYS A 4 -18.38 -33.95 -14.64
C LYS A 4 -18.12 -33.45 -13.23
N LEU A 5 -17.98 -34.37 -12.26
CA LEU A 5 -17.70 -34.03 -10.87
C LEU A 5 -16.25 -33.57 -10.70
N GLU A 6 -15.30 -34.26 -11.35
CA GLU A 6 -13.89 -33.85 -11.37
C GLU A 6 -13.68 -32.51 -12.06
N LEU A 7 -14.36 -32.26 -13.18
CA LEU A 7 -14.29 -30.98 -13.89
C LEU A 7 -14.83 -29.82 -13.02
N MET A 8 -15.90 -30.08 -12.27
CA MET A 8 -16.48 -29.10 -11.35
C MET A 8 -15.56 -28.84 -10.16
N LEU A 9 -14.85 -29.85 -9.66
CA LEU A 9 -13.88 -29.70 -8.56
C LEU A 9 -12.66 -28.86 -8.99
N ILE A 10 -12.15 -29.08 -10.22
CA ILE A 10 -11.02 -28.32 -10.77
C ILE A 10 -11.39 -26.84 -10.98
N LEU A 11 -12.62 -26.56 -11.44
CA LEU A 11 -13.11 -25.20 -11.64
C LEU A 11 -13.18 -24.40 -10.32
N ILE A 12 -13.58 -25.05 -9.22
CA ILE A 12 -13.69 -24.43 -7.90
C ILE A 12 -12.30 -24.07 -7.35
N ILE A 13 -11.29 -24.94 -7.55
CA ILE A 13 -9.92 -24.69 -7.11
C ILE A 13 -9.27 -23.53 -7.91
N PHE A 14 -9.56 -23.41 -9.21
CA PHE A 14 -9.04 -22.31 -10.01
C PHE A 14 -9.62 -20.94 -9.62
N CYS A 15 -10.88 -20.90 -9.16
CA CYS A 15 -11.53 -19.66 -8.70
C CYS A 15 -10.96 -19.11 -7.38
N THR A 16 -10.40 -19.95 -6.50
CA THR A 16 -9.86 -19.48 -5.21
C THR A 16 -8.45 -18.91 -5.33
N ILE A 17 -7.68 -19.28 -6.36
CA ILE A 17 -6.31 -18.82 -6.56
C ILE A 17 -6.26 -17.40 -7.14
N THR A 18 -7.22 -17.03 -8.01
CA THR A 18 -7.26 -15.70 -8.66
C THR A 18 -7.79 -14.60 -7.74
N GLY A 19 -8.65 -14.93 -6.77
CA GLY A 19 -9.22 -13.96 -5.83
C GLY A 19 -8.26 -13.50 -4.73
N CYS A 20 -7.27 -14.32 -4.34
CA CYS A 20 -6.35 -14.00 -3.24
C CYS A 20 -5.16 -13.14 -3.68
N ALA A 21 -4.70 -13.30 -4.93
CA ALA A 21 -3.60 -12.51 -5.48
C ALA A 21 -4.00 -11.05 -5.77
N ALA A 22 -5.26 -10.79 -6.13
CA ALA A 22 -5.74 -9.43 -6.42
C ALA A 22 -5.92 -8.57 -5.15
N LEU A 23 -6.30 -9.18 -4.03
CA LEU A 23 -6.44 -8.45 -2.75
C LEU A 23 -5.08 -8.00 -2.19
N VAL A 24 -4.07 -8.87 -2.31
CA VAL A 24 -2.70 -8.54 -1.92
C VAL A 24 -2.07 -7.58 -2.94
N GLY A 25 -2.32 -7.74 -4.24
CA GLY A 25 -1.74 -6.87 -5.27
C GLY A 25 -2.31 -5.44 -5.30
N ALA A 26 -3.64 -5.27 -5.24
CA ALA A 26 -4.27 -3.95 -5.29
C ALA A 26 -4.30 -3.26 -3.91
N GLY A 27 -4.51 -4.02 -2.84
CA GLY A 27 -4.47 -3.51 -1.46
C GLY A 27 -3.06 -3.21 -0.95
N ALA A 28 -2.03 -3.99 -1.36
CA ALA A 28 -0.65 -3.64 -1.03
C ALA A 28 -0.09 -2.55 -1.95
N ALA A 29 -0.47 -2.47 -3.22
CA ALA A 29 0.03 -1.38 -4.07
C ALA A 29 -0.51 0.00 -3.64
N GLY A 30 -1.79 0.12 -3.28
CA GLY A 30 -2.33 1.37 -2.71
C GLY A 30 -1.94 1.58 -1.25
N GLY A 31 -2.21 0.57 -0.41
CA GLY A 31 -2.03 0.67 1.04
C GLY A 31 -0.57 0.66 1.51
N ALA A 32 0.36 -0.01 0.80
CA ALA A 32 1.78 0.05 1.18
C ALA A 32 2.46 1.35 0.74
N TYR A 33 2.08 1.93 -0.41
CA TYR A 33 2.54 3.27 -0.80
C TYR A 33 2.07 4.31 0.22
N GLU A 34 0.81 4.25 0.63
CA GLU A 34 0.26 5.12 1.66
C GLU A 34 0.94 4.92 3.03
N TYR A 35 1.22 3.67 3.41
CA TYR A 35 1.93 3.37 4.65
C TYR A 35 3.35 3.94 4.68
N GLN A 36 4.08 3.84 3.56
CA GLN A 36 5.43 4.39 3.43
C GLN A 36 5.41 5.91 3.49
N ASN A 37 4.48 6.58 2.80
CA ASN A 37 4.38 8.05 2.85
C ASN A 37 3.98 8.54 4.23
N LYS A 38 3.05 7.85 4.91
CA LYS A 38 2.67 8.16 6.28
C LYS A 38 3.86 8.07 7.23
N ARG A 39 4.64 6.99 7.16
CA ARG A 39 5.83 6.82 8.01
C ARG A 39 6.86 7.92 7.78
N GLN A 40 7.08 8.34 6.53
CA GLN A 40 7.99 9.44 6.20
C GLN A 40 7.49 10.79 6.72
N LEU A 41 6.17 11.04 6.66
CA LEU A 41 5.57 12.23 7.26
C LEU A 41 5.71 12.26 8.78
N ASP A 42 5.41 11.14 9.45
CA ASP A 42 5.51 11.03 10.91
C ASP A 42 6.95 11.27 11.40
N GLU A 43 7.94 10.73 10.68
CA GLU A 43 9.35 10.95 10.97
C GLU A 43 9.76 12.42 10.77
N LEU A 44 9.31 13.04 9.68
CA LEU A 44 9.57 14.45 9.39
C LEU A 44 8.94 15.39 10.43
N GLU A 45 7.72 15.08 10.90
CA GLU A 45 7.01 15.83 11.95
C GLU A 45 7.76 15.77 13.28
N ARG A 46 8.30 14.60 13.61
CA ARG A 46 9.14 14.40 14.80
C ARG A 46 10.46 15.16 14.68
N GLU A 47 11.17 15.08 13.56
CA GLU A 47 12.41 15.85 13.34
C GLU A 47 12.20 17.36 13.49
N PHE A 48 11.07 17.87 13.00
CA PHE A 48 10.72 19.28 13.16
C PHE A 48 10.36 19.62 14.61
N SER A 49 9.57 18.77 15.28
CA SER A 49 9.15 18.96 16.68
C SER A 49 10.32 18.90 17.65
N ASP A 50 11.30 18.04 17.37
CA ASP A 50 12.54 17.89 18.14
C ASP A 50 13.55 19.01 17.83
N GLY A 51 13.23 19.91 16.89
CA GLY A 51 14.09 21.02 16.49
C GLY A 51 15.33 20.59 15.68
N ILE A 52 15.34 19.37 15.14
CA ILE A 52 16.42 18.83 14.33
C ILE A 52 16.48 19.53 12.97
N ILE A 53 15.32 19.85 12.40
CA ILE A 53 15.20 20.54 11.09
C ILE A 53 14.51 21.88 11.22
N SER A 54 14.84 22.80 10.30
CA SER A 54 14.19 24.11 10.22
C SER A 54 12.78 24.00 9.64
N ARG A 55 11.96 25.03 9.88
CA ARG A 55 10.61 25.13 9.29
C ARG A 55 10.64 25.08 7.76
N GLU A 56 11.63 25.72 7.14
CA GLU A 56 11.75 25.76 5.68
C GLU A 56 12.06 24.36 5.10
N GLU A 57 12.96 23.62 5.75
CA GLU A 57 13.29 22.25 5.36
C GLU A 57 12.11 21.30 5.58
N TYR A 58 11.38 21.44 6.69
CA TYR A 58 10.14 20.71 6.94
C TYR A 58 9.12 20.92 5.80
N LEU A 59 8.85 22.18 5.42
CA LEU A 59 7.87 22.49 4.38
C LEU A 59 8.28 21.93 3.01
N LYS A 60 9.57 22.03 2.68
CA LYS A 60 10.11 21.51 1.42
C LYS A 60 9.99 19.99 1.34
N ARG A 61 10.41 19.26 2.38
CA ARG A 61 10.34 17.79 2.42
C ARG A 61 8.89 17.30 2.49
N LYS A 62 8.02 17.99 3.23
CA LYS A 62 6.58 17.68 3.30
C LYS A 62 5.92 17.77 1.93
N LYS A 63 6.23 18.81 1.16
CA LYS A 63 5.74 18.96 -0.22
C LYS A 63 6.16 17.81 -1.12
N GLN A 64 7.41 17.37 -1.02
CA GLN A 64 7.93 16.25 -1.81
C GLN A 64 7.26 14.91 -1.47
N ILE A 65 6.99 14.65 -0.18
CA ILE A 65 6.30 13.42 0.25
C ILE A 65 4.83 13.42 -0.20
N ASN A 66 4.18 14.58 -0.16
CA ASN A 66 2.80 14.74 -0.65
C ASN A 66 2.73 14.64 -2.19
N GLU A 67 3.65 15.25 -2.93
CA GLU A 67 3.68 15.12 -4.41
C GLU A 67 3.86 13.67 -4.88
N GLY A 68 4.50 12.81 -4.07
CA GLY A 68 4.61 11.37 -4.30
C GLY A 68 3.49 10.53 -3.68
N SER A 69 2.51 11.12 -3.01
CA SER A 69 1.38 10.42 -2.40
C SER A 69 0.16 10.47 -3.32
N VAL A 70 -0.64 9.41 -3.27
CA VAL A 70 -1.97 9.41 -3.88
C VAL A 70 -3.02 10.01 -2.93
N ILE A 71 -2.72 10.09 -1.62
CA ILE A 71 -3.67 10.52 -0.58
C ILE A 71 -3.33 11.88 0.05
N TYR A 72 -2.05 12.23 0.18
CA TYR A 72 -1.59 13.44 0.87
C TYR A 72 -1.05 14.50 -0.09
#